data_AF-A0A9P8ZC47-F1
#
_entry.id   AF-A0A9P8ZC47-F1
#
_cell.length_a   1.000
_cell.length_b   1.000
_cell.length_c   1.000
_cell.angle_alpha   90.00
_cell.angle_beta   90.00
_cell.angle_gamma   90.00
#
_symmetry.space_group_name_H-M   'P 1'
#
loop_
_entity.id
_entity.type
_entity.pdbx_description
1 polymer ?
#
loop_
_entity_poly.entity_id
_entity_poly.type
_entity_poly.pdbx_seq_one_letter_code
_entity_poly.pdbx_strand_id
1 'polypeptide(L)'
;MALQEALPETTPSARVRPVASLPHYEAPAIGPKELEEYRLDREASIFPSWFEKGPHALGNAGEGTMSAAELRTTALYHLPLTLTRLWGLKPNVSKERRRLQNYLHLVEAVDLAFRTQTYEARWKAVSQHVFAFLRSSTNLYPTIPGRPNDHLMVHQSSLLERFGPSRGWSAFAPERWNFFLQSQLTNHKIGM
;
A
#
# COMPACT_ATOMS: atom_id res chain seq x y z
N MET A 1 -44.48 -35.99 -5.41
CA MET A 1 -44.62 -34.80 -6.26
C MET A 1 -43.55 -33.81 -5.82
N ALA A 2 -42.43 -33.80 -6.54
CA ALA A 2 -41.29 -32.95 -6.26
C ALA A 2 -41.66 -31.49 -6.50
N LEU A 3 -41.41 -30.62 -5.52
CA LEU A 3 -41.42 -29.17 -5.75
C LEU A 3 -39.98 -28.69 -5.67
N GLN A 4 -39.57 -28.14 -6.81
CA GLN A 4 -38.26 -27.61 -7.13
C GLN A 4 -38.19 -26.14 -6.69
N GLU A 5 -37.08 -25.83 -6.01
CA GLU A 5 -36.34 -24.57 -5.88
C GLU A 5 -37.03 -23.19 -5.97
N ALA A 6 -36.69 -22.34 -5.00
CA ALA A 6 -36.03 -21.07 -5.33
C ALA A 6 -35.00 -20.74 -4.22
N LEU A 7 -33.71 -20.83 -4.56
CA LEU A 7 -32.61 -20.27 -3.77
C LEU A 7 -32.75 -18.73 -3.72
N PRO A 8 -32.50 -18.07 -2.59
CA PRO A 8 -32.53 -16.61 -2.54
C PRO A 8 -31.41 -16.03 -3.40
N GLU A 9 -31.77 -15.09 -4.27
CA GLU A 9 -30.84 -14.34 -5.12
C GLU A 9 -29.67 -13.79 -4.29
N THR A 10 -28.46 -14.23 -4.62
CA THR A 10 -27.23 -13.65 -4.11
C THR A 10 -27.19 -12.18 -4.51
N THR A 11 -27.21 -11.29 -3.52
CA THR A 11 -26.99 -9.86 -3.71
C THR A 11 -25.69 -9.67 -4.51
N PRO A 12 -25.69 -8.96 -5.66
CA PRO A 12 -24.47 -8.77 -6.41
C PRO A 12 -23.47 -8.00 -5.56
N SER A 13 -22.31 -8.63 -5.30
CA SER A 13 -21.11 -7.97 -4.78
C SER A 13 -20.96 -6.61 -5.47
N ALA A 14 -20.84 -5.55 -4.67
CA ALA A 14 -20.75 -4.17 -5.14
C ALA A 14 -19.69 -4.08 -6.24
N ARG A 15 -20.15 -3.98 -7.50
CA ARG A 15 -19.26 -3.75 -8.63
C ARG A 15 -18.46 -2.50 -8.31
N VAL A 16 -17.14 -2.63 -8.24
CA VAL A 16 -16.23 -1.49 -8.25
C VAL A 16 -16.67 -0.63 -9.42
N ARG A 17 -17.21 0.57 -9.14
CA ARG A 17 -17.55 1.51 -10.21
C ARG A 17 -16.26 1.75 -10.99
N PRO A 18 -16.27 1.64 -12.33
CA PRO A 18 -15.11 2.06 -13.10
C PRO A 18 -14.89 3.52 -12.76
N VAL A 19 -13.71 3.84 -12.23
CA VAL A 19 -13.29 5.21 -11.98
C VAL A 19 -13.48 5.94 -13.31
N ALA A 20 -14.38 6.93 -13.33
CA ALA A 20 -14.64 7.76 -14.49
C ALA A 20 -13.30 8.18 -15.11
N SER A 21 -13.18 8.02 -16.44
CA SER A 21 -11.94 8.21 -17.21
C SER A 21 -11.20 9.47 -16.75
N LEU A 22 -10.13 9.27 -15.99
CA LEU A 22 -9.29 10.33 -15.48
C LEU A 22 -8.64 11.06 -16.67
N PRO A 23 -8.49 12.40 -16.61
CA PRO A 23 -7.90 13.18 -17.69
C PRO A 23 -6.46 12.70 -17.96
N HIS A 24 -6.08 12.64 -19.24
CA HIS A 24 -4.76 12.27 -19.78
C HIS A 24 -3.74 11.77 -18.75
N TYR A 25 -3.77 10.46 -18.45
CA TYR A 25 -2.79 9.86 -17.57
C TYR A 25 -1.40 9.99 -18.20
N GLU A 26 -0.49 10.76 -17.58
CA GLU A 26 0.93 10.67 -17.91
C GLU A 26 1.34 9.19 -17.85
N ALA A 27 2.23 8.76 -18.75
CA ALA A 27 2.71 7.38 -18.74
C ALA A 27 3.15 6.97 -17.32
N PRO A 28 2.72 5.79 -16.84
CA PRO A 28 2.93 5.36 -15.47
C PRO A 28 4.41 5.45 -15.09
N ALA A 29 4.67 5.84 -13.84
CA ALA A 29 6.04 6.01 -13.37
C ALA A 29 6.86 4.72 -13.44
N ILE A 30 6.20 3.58 -13.23
CA ILE A 30 6.70 2.22 -13.33
C ILE A 30 6.01 1.59 -14.55
N GLY A 31 6.78 1.27 -15.59
CA GLY A 31 6.28 0.68 -16.81
C GLY A 31 6.44 -0.84 -16.87
N PRO A 32 6.08 -1.46 -18.00
CA PRO A 32 6.22 -2.90 -18.19
C PRO A 32 7.65 -3.41 -18.02
N LYS A 33 8.65 -2.60 -18.41
CA LYS A 33 10.07 -2.94 -18.26
C LYS A 33 10.47 -3.05 -16.79
N GLU A 34 10.11 -2.07 -15.98
CA GLU A 34 10.42 -2.08 -14.56
C GLU A 34 9.71 -3.23 -13.82
N LEU A 35 8.48 -3.56 -14.23
CA LEU A 35 7.76 -4.70 -13.68
C LEU A 35 8.43 -6.03 -14.04
N GLU A 36 8.99 -6.15 -15.23
CA GLU A 36 9.74 -7.36 -15.60
C GLU A 36 11.02 -7.51 -14.78
N GLU A 37 11.76 -6.42 -14.61
CA GLU A 37 12.95 -6.39 -13.75
C GLU A 37 12.61 -6.72 -12.29
N TYR A 38 11.44 -6.31 -11.80
CA TYR A 38 10.95 -6.71 -10.47
C TYR A 38 10.76 -8.23 -10.37
N ARG A 39 10.22 -8.89 -11.42
CA ARG A 39 10.00 -10.34 -11.41
C ARG A 39 11.33 -11.08 -11.35
N LEU A 40 12.29 -10.66 -12.17
CA LEU A 40 13.65 -11.21 -12.17
C LEU A 40 14.33 -11.03 -10.81
N ASP A 41 14.28 -9.82 -10.23
CA ASP A 41 14.88 -9.56 -8.92
C ASP A 41 14.21 -10.36 -7.81
N ARG A 42 12.88 -10.52 -7.86
CA ARG A 42 12.12 -11.33 -6.92
C ARG A 42 12.52 -12.80 -6.98
N GLU A 43 12.69 -13.37 -8.17
CA GLU A 43 13.11 -14.76 -8.35
C GLU A 43 14.55 -15.01 -7.92
N ALA A 44 15.44 -14.06 -8.18
CA ALA A 44 16.84 -14.14 -7.77
C ALA A 44 17.05 -13.92 -6.26
N SER A 45 16.09 -13.30 -5.57
CA SER A 45 16.22 -12.95 -4.15
C SER A 45 15.91 -14.13 -3.22
N ILE A 46 16.78 -14.36 -2.24
CA ILE A 46 16.56 -15.33 -1.17
C ILE A 46 15.99 -14.60 0.05
N PHE A 47 14.80 -15.02 0.48
CA PHE A 47 14.12 -14.46 1.64
C PHE A 47 14.07 -15.46 2.80
N PRO A 48 14.08 -14.99 4.06
CA PRO A 48 13.78 -15.83 5.21
C PRO A 48 12.40 -16.48 5.09
N SER A 49 12.20 -17.65 5.72
CA SER A 49 10.94 -18.40 5.66
C SER A 49 9.73 -17.64 6.21
N TRP A 50 9.95 -16.70 7.13
CA TRP A 50 8.91 -15.85 7.74
C TRP A 50 8.59 -14.60 6.90
N PHE A 51 9.31 -14.35 5.81
CA PHE A 51 9.12 -13.17 4.98
C PHE A 51 8.14 -13.49 3.84
N GLU A 52 7.03 -12.77 3.82
CA GLU A 52 6.02 -12.93 2.79
C GLU A 52 6.57 -12.46 1.45
N LYS A 53 6.63 -13.35 0.46
CA LYS A 53 7.09 -12.99 -0.87
C LYS A 53 6.01 -12.14 -1.54
N GLY A 54 6.37 -11.03 -2.18
CA GLY A 54 5.43 -10.27 -3.01
C GLY A 54 4.79 -11.13 -4.11
N PRO A 55 3.77 -10.64 -4.84
CA PRO A 55 3.13 -11.39 -5.91
C PRO A 55 4.14 -11.65 -7.05
N HIS A 56 4.03 -12.82 -7.69
CA HIS A 56 4.92 -13.20 -8.78
C HIS A 56 4.64 -12.35 -10.02
N ALA A 57 3.36 -12.17 -10.39
CA ALA A 57 2.99 -11.46 -11.59
C ALA A 57 2.35 -10.09 -11.29
N LEU A 58 3.05 -9.30 -10.47
CA LEU A 58 2.70 -7.91 -10.19
C LEU A 58 2.39 -7.15 -11.49
N GLY A 59 1.21 -6.52 -11.56
CA GLY A 59 0.76 -5.75 -12.72
C GLY A 59 0.12 -6.55 -13.86
N ASN A 60 -0.03 -7.87 -13.71
CA ASN A 60 -0.80 -8.68 -14.66
C ASN A 60 -2.30 -8.61 -14.33
N ALA A 61 -3.13 -8.42 -15.36
CA ALA A 61 -4.58 -8.25 -15.21
C ALA A 61 -5.31 -9.46 -14.58
N GLY A 62 -4.68 -10.65 -14.59
CA GLY A 62 -5.28 -11.90 -14.10
C GLY A 62 -4.99 -12.27 -12.64
N GLU A 63 -4.07 -11.59 -11.94
CA GLU A 63 -3.62 -12.03 -10.60
C GLU A 63 -4.51 -11.56 -9.42
N GLY A 64 -5.58 -10.81 -9.69
CA GLY A 64 -6.45 -10.30 -8.64
C GLY A 64 -5.83 -9.15 -7.84
N THR A 65 -6.36 -8.91 -6.64
CA THR A 65 -5.92 -7.81 -5.76
C THR A 65 -4.90 -8.34 -4.75
N MET A 66 -3.80 -7.61 -4.57
CA MET A 66 -2.80 -7.94 -3.54
C MET A 66 -3.41 -7.84 -2.14
N SER A 67 -3.03 -8.78 -1.27
CA SER A 67 -3.27 -8.66 0.16
C SER A 67 -2.57 -7.42 0.73
N ALA A 68 -3.02 -6.92 1.87
CA ALA A 68 -2.37 -5.78 2.53
C ALA A 68 -0.90 -6.09 2.88
N ALA A 69 -0.59 -7.35 3.22
CA ALA A 69 0.75 -7.78 3.57
C ALA A 69 1.63 -7.91 2.31
N GLU A 70 1.11 -8.48 1.22
CA GLU A 70 1.79 -8.53 -0.08
C GLU A 70 2.08 -7.13 -0.62
N LEU A 71 1.11 -6.22 -0.56
CA LEU A 71 1.29 -4.83 -0.96
C LEU A 71 2.38 -4.16 -0.14
N ARG A 72 2.36 -4.32 1.18
CA ARG A 72 3.38 -3.76 2.07
C ARG A 72 4.76 -4.30 1.73
N THR A 73 4.91 -5.61 1.58
CA THR A 73 6.21 -6.22 1.29
C THR A 73 6.74 -5.78 -0.07
N THR A 74 5.87 -5.75 -1.07
CA THR A 74 6.20 -5.29 -2.42
C THR A 74 6.66 -3.83 -2.41
N ALA A 75 5.90 -2.96 -1.74
CA ALA A 75 6.17 -1.53 -1.71
C ALA A 75 7.38 -1.14 -0.83
N LEU A 76 7.66 -1.86 0.26
CA LEU A 76 8.74 -1.47 1.18
C LEU A 76 10.07 -2.17 0.91
N TYR A 77 10.07 -3.33 0.24
CA TYR A 77 11.29 -4.11 0.06
C TYR A 77 11.60 -4.38 -1.41
N HIS A 78 10.69 -5.03 -2.14
CA HIS A 78 10.98 -5.47 -3.50
C HIS A 78 11.11 -4.32 -4.50
N LEU A 79 10.17 -3.37 -4.49
CA LEU A 79 10.21 -2.21 -5.38
C LEU A 79 11.39 -1.29 -5.06
N PRO A 80 11.68 -0.93 -3.79
CA PRO A 80 12.88 -0.16 -3.47
C PRO A 80 14.17 -0.84 -3.91
N LEU A 81 14.29 -2.16 -3.76
CA LEU A 81 15.43 -2.94 -4.25
C LEU A 81 15.58 -2.80 -5.77
N THR A 82 14.52 -3.15 -6.51
CA THR A 82 14.50 -3.15 -7.98
C THR A 82 14.78 -1.75 -8.53
N LEU A 83 14.03 -0.75 -8.07
CA LEU A 83 14.14 0.62 -8.57
C LEU A 83 15.48 1.27 -8.18
N THR A 84 16.07 0.90 -7.04
CA THR A 84 17.43 1.34 -6.69
C THR A 84 18.47 0.73 -7.61
N ARG A 85 18.34 -0.54 -8.00
CA ARG A 85 19.22 -1.16 -9.00
C ARG A 85 19.10 -0.48 -10.36
N LEU A 86 17.87 -0.20 -10.81
CA LEU A 86 17.61 0.37 -12.14
C LEU A 86 17.94 1.86 -12.24
N TRP A 87 17.59 2.64 -11.21
CA TRP A 87 17.62 4.10 -11.25
C TRP A 87 18.64 4.71 -10.28
N GLY A 88 19.30 3.89 -9.45
CA GLY A 88 20.22 4.33 -8.42
C GLY A 88 21.45 5.06 -8.93
N LEU A 89 21.99 4.59 -10.06
CA LEU A 89 23.20 5.14 -10.68
C LEU A 89 22.89 6.21 -11.75
N LYS A 90 21.62 6.50 -12.01
CA LYS A 90 21.25 7.56 -12.95
C LYS A 90 21.59 8.94 -12.36
N PRO A 91 21.92 9.94 -13.20
CA PRO A 91 22.20 11.30 -12.73
C PRO A 91 21.04 11.88 -11.91
N ASN A 92 21.34 12.69 -10.89
CA ASN A 92 20.33 13.31 -10.01
C ASN A 92 19.30 14.17 -10.76
N VAL A 93 19.66 14.68 -11.95
CA VAL A 93 18.76 15.47 -12.81
C VAL A 93 17.75 14.62 -13.59
N SER A 94 17.99 13.31 -13.74
CA SER A 94 17.12 12.41 -14.48
C SER A 94 15.74 12.28 -13.83
N LYS A 95 14.69 12.07 -14.65
CA LYS A 95 13.32 11.92 -14.14
C LYS A 95 13.22 10.69 -13.24
N GLU A 96 13.89 9.60 -13.62
CA GLU A 96 13.90 8.32 -12.91
C GLU A 96 14.60 8.40 -11.56
N ARG A 97 15.76 9.08 -11.47
CA ARG A 97 16.45 9.28 -10.18
C ARG A 97 15.61 10.13 -9.22
N ARG A 98 14.93 11.17 -9.73
CA ARG A 98 14.01 11.97 -8.90
C ARG A 98 12.78 11.18 -8.47
N ARG A 99 12.22 10.33 -9.34
CA ARG A 99 11.12 9.40 -9.00
C ARG A 99 11.56 8.39 -7.93
N LEU A 100 12.76 7.82 -8.05
CA LEU A 100 13.34 6.95 -7.03
C LEU A 100 13.46 7.68 -5.69
N GLN A 101 14.06 8.88 -5.68
CA GLN A 101 14.24 9.64 -4.45
C GLN A 101 12.90 9.98 -3.77
N ASN A 102 11.92 10.42 -4.56
CA ASN A 102 10.56 10.65 -4.09
C ASN A 102 9.97 9.37 -3.44
N TYR A 103 10.07 8.23 -4.13
CA TYR A 103 9.59 6.96 -3.62
C TYR A 103 10.30 6.50 -2.35
N LEU A 104 11.62 6.68 -2.25
CA LEU A 104 12.38 6.34 -1.06
C LEU A 104 11.96 7.20 0.14
N HIS A 105 11.62 8.48 -0.05
CA HIS A 105 11.04 9.26 1.05
C HIS A 105 9.72 8.67 1.56
N LEU A 106 8.86 8.18 0.66
CA LEU A 106 7.63 7.50 1.06
C LEU A 106 7.92 6.20 1.83
N VAL A 107 8.85 5.38 1.33
CA VAL A 107 9.25 4.11 1.96
C VAL A 107 9.79 4.33 3.37
N GLU A 108 10.70 5.30 3.54
CA GLU A 108 11.27 5.66 4.85
C GLU A 108 10.19 6.18 5.81
N ALA A 109 9.30 7.06 5.35
CA ALA A 109 8.19 7.54 6.17
C ALA A 109 7.32 6.40 6.69
N VAL A 110 6.96 5.46 5.82
CA VAL A 110 6.12 4.31 6.18
C VAL A 110 6.88 3.35 7.10
N ASP A 111 8.11 2.98 6.78
CA ASP A 111 8.89 2.06 7.62
C ASP A 111 9.05 2.60 9.04
N LEU A 112 9.46 3.87 9.18
CA LEU A 112 9.61 4.55 10.47
C LEU A 112 8.29 4.63 11.23
N ALA A 113 7.18 4.92 10.54
CA ALA A 113 5.88 5.02 11.17
C ALA A 113 5.37 3.67 11.70
N PHE A 114 5.76 2.55 11.09
CA PHE A 114 5.30 1.21 11.48
C PHE A 114 6.23 0.49 12.46
N ARG A 115 7.33 1.12 12.91
CA ARG A 115 8.18 0.55 13.97
C ARG A 115 7.40 0.36 15.28
N THR A 116 7.82 -0.63 16.07
CA THR A 116 7.18 -1.01 17.34
C THR A 116 7.42 -0.02 18.48
N GLN A 117 8.36 0.90 18.31
CA GLN A 117 8.70 1.95 19.27
C GLN A 117 8.60 3.31 18.58
N THR A 118 8.52 4.38 19.34
CA THR A 118 8.62 5.75 18.80
C THR A 118 9.22 6.68 19.85
N TYR A 119 9.81 7.77 19.40
CA TYR A 119 10.48 8.77 20.23
C TYR A 119 10.67 10.05 19.43
N GLU A 120 11.14 11.11 20.12
CA GLU A 120 11.35 12.47 19.64
C GLU A 120 12.44 12.65 18.54
N ALA A 121 12.83 11.61 17.82
CA ALA A 121 13.53 11.81 16.54
C ALA A 121 12.83 11.07 15.40
N ARG A 122 12.11 9.99 15.72
CA ARG A 122 11.42 9.15 14.74
C ARG A 122 10.26 9.85 14.05
N TRP A 123 9.27 10.33 14.79
CA TRP A 123 8.14 11.09 14.24
C TRP A 123 8.51 12.42 13.51
N LYS A 124 9.53 13.21 13.88
CA LYS A 124 10.10 14.32 13.08
C LYS A 124 10.69 13.78 11.80
N ALA A 125 11.42 12.67 11.83
CA ALA A 125 11.91 12.04 10.61
C ALA A 125 10.75 11.60 9.69
N VAL A 126 9.70 10.98 10.25
CA VAL A 126 8.46 10.67 9.49
C VAL A 126 7.90 11.94 8.85
N SER A 127 7.73 13.03 9.61
CA SER A 127 7.25 14.31 9.09
C SER A 127 8.13 14.84 7.96
N GLN A 128 9.46 14.85 8.14
CA GLN A 128 10.44 15.29 7.15
C GLN A 128 10.32 14.50 5.85
N HIS A 129 10.27 13.17 5.94
CA HIS A 129 10.15 12.29 4.79
C HIS A 129 8.79 12.44 4.09
N VAL A 130 7.69 12.56 4.83
CA VAL A 130 6.35 12.82 4.28
C VAL A 130 6.32 14.14 3.51
N PHE A 131 6.83 15.23 4.08
CA PHE A 131 6.85 16.52 3.39
C PHE A 131 7.79 16.53 2.18
N ALA A 132 8.94 15.85 2.25
CA ALA A 132 9.84 15.71 1.12
C ALA A 132 9.19 14.94 -0.04
N PHE A 133 8.49 13.84 0.27
CA PHE A 133 7.68 13.10 -0.69
C PHE A 133 6.61 14.01 -1.31
N LEU A 134 5.74 14.62 -0.52
CA LEU A 134 4.61 15.41 -1.03
C LEU A 134 5.07 16.59 -1.90
N ARG A 135 6.09 17.34 -1.46
CA ARG A 135 6.65 18.48 -2.22
C ARG A 135 7.28 18.07 -3.54
N SER A 136 7.94 16.91 -3.58
CA SER A 136 8.53 16.42 -4.84
C SER A 136 7.48 15.78 -5.75
N SER A 137 6.43 15.17 -5.18
CA SER A 137 5.31 14.59 -5.94
C SER A 137 4.56 15.64 -6.77
N THR A 138 4.32 16.85 -6.24
CA THR A 138 3.65 17.93 -7.01
C THR A 138 4.44 18.33 -8.26
N ASN A 139 5.77 18.26 -8.21
CA ASN A 139 6.63 18.59 -9.35
C ASN A 139 6.80 17.41 -10.32
N LEU A 140 6.79 16.17 -9.81
CA LEU A 140 6.98 14.96 -10.62
C LEU A 140 5.71 14.51 -11.34
N TYR A 141 4.55 14.84 -10.77
CA TYR A 141 3.23 14.39 -11.22
C TYR A 141 2.22 15.55 -11.21
N PRO A 142 2.46 16.61 -12.00
CA PRO A 142 1.65 17.84 -11.95
C PRO A 142 0.18 17.63 -12.34
N THR A 143 -0.12 16.56 -13.07
CA THR A 143 -1.48 16.20 -13.51
C THR A 143 -2.23 15.34 -12.50
N ILE A 144 -1.57 14.82 -11.46
CA ILE A 144 -2.19 13.95 -10.46
C ILE A 144 -2.62 14.82 -9.26
N PRO A 145 -3.93 14.93 -8.97
CA PRO A 145 -4.39 15.68 -7.82
C PRO A 145 -4.00 14.97 -6.51
N GLY A 146 -3.80 15.75 -5.46
CA GLY A 146 -3.60 15.22 -4.11
C GLY A 146 -4.80 14.41 -3.65
N ARG A 147 -4.54 13.26 -3.02
CA ARG A 147 -5.56 12.35 -2.50
C ARG A 147 -5.79 12.60 -1.00
N PRO A 148 -6.96 12.23 -0.46
CA PRO A 148 -7.18 12.25 0.98
C PRO A 148 -6.09 11.51 1.77
N ASN A 149 -5.57 10.41 1.24
CA ASN A 149 -4.46 9.67 1.86
C ASN A 149 -3.17 10.48 1.98
N ASP A 150 -2.89 11.39 1.04
CA ASP A 150 -1.73 12.27 1.10
C ASP A 150 -1.86 13.23 2.29
N HIS A 151 -3.07 13.70 2.58
CA HIS A 151 -3.38 14.49 3.77
C HIS A 151 -3.31 13.67 5.05
N LEU A 152 -3.90 12.47 5.08
CA LEU A 152 -3.87 11.59 6.25
C LEU A 152 -2.43 11.23 6.66
N MET A 153 -1.54 11.05 5.69
CA MET A 153 -0.13 10.77 5.94
C MET A 153 0.59 11.93 6.68
N VAL A 154 0.17 13.19 6.49
CA VAL A 154 0.73 14.33 7.23
C VAL A 154 0.46 14.21 8.73
N HIS A 155 -0.70 13.68 9.10
CA HIS A 155 -1.07 13.46 10.51
C HIS A 155 -0.32 12.30 11.16
N GLN A 156 0.37 11.45 10.39
CA GLN A 156 1.05 10.29 10.96
C GLN A 156 2.08 10.68 12.04
N SER A 157 2.79 11.80 11.86
CA SER A 157 3.74 12.30 12.85
C SER A 157 3.07 12.69 14.16
N SER A 158 1.94 13.41 14.11
CA SER A 158 1.23 13.85 15.32
C SER A 158 0.54 12.69 16.03
N LEU A 159 0.08 11.69 15.28
CA LEU A 159 -0.45 10.45 15.85
C LEU A 159 0.62 9.67 16.60
N LEU A 160 1.82 9.54 16.02
CA LEU A 160 2.96 8.91 16.69
C LEU A 160 3.39 9.65 17.96
N GLU A 161 3.26 10.99 17.97
CA GLU A 161 3.58 11.82 19.13
C GLU A 161 2.62 11.57 20.28
N ARG A 162 1.32 11.55 19.97
CA ARG A 162 0.25 11.56 20.97
C ARG A 162 -0.12 10.16 21.45
N PHE A 163 -0.12 9.19 20.55
CA PHE A 163 -0.61 7.84 20.81
C PHE A 163 0.49 6.78 20.83
N GLY A 164 1.73 7.19 20.58
CA GLY A 164 2.85 6.26 20.51
C GLY A 164 2.85 5.41 19.22
N PRO A 165 3.48 4.23 19.24
CA PRO A 165 3.71 3.43 18.04
C PRO A 165 2.42 3.03 17.31
N SER A 166 2.42 3.11 15.97
CA SER A 166 1.22 2.88 15.14
C SER A 166 0.52 1.55 15.37
N ARG A 167 1.28 0.50 15.72
CA ARG A 167 0.72 -0.82 16.01
C ARG A 167 -0.27 -0.81 17.18
N GLY A 168 -0.13 0.12 18.13
CA GLY A 168 -1.04 0.24 19.29
C GLY A 168 -2.44 0.72 18.93
N TRP A 169 -2.60 1.44 17.83
CA TRP A 169 -3.87 2.06 17.42
C TRP A 169 -4.28 1.75 15.97
N SER A 170 -3.52 0.90 15.28
CA SER A 170 -3.87 0.40 13.94
C SER A 170 -5.15 -0.43 13.92
N ALA A 171 -5.79 -0.53 12.75
CA ALA A 171 -7.07 -1.20 12.54
C ALA A 171 -7.05 -2.72 12.77
N PHE A 172 -5.89 -3.36 12.98
CA PHE A 172 -5.81 -4.82 13.18
C PHE A 172 -6.63 -5.31 14.39
N ALA A 173 -6.67 -4.54 15.48
CA ALA A 173 -7.45 -4.90 16.66
C ALA A 173 -8.97 -4.84 16.39
N PRO A 174 -9.54 -3.73 15.89
CA PRO A 174 -10.97 -3.69 15.55
C PRO A 174 -11.36 -4.64 14.40
N GLU A 175 -10.49 -4.88 13.41
CA GLU A 175 -10.75 -5.86 12.34
C GLU A 175 -10.91 -7.28 12.90
N ARG A 176 -10.07 -7.68 13.86
CA ARG A 176 -10.20 -8.96 14.56
C ARG A 176 -11.54 -9.06 15.29
N TRP A 177 -11.97 -7.98 15.93
CA TRP A 177 -13.28 -7.94 16.59
C TRP A 177 -14.42 -8.03 15.59
N ASN A 178 -14.34 -7.35 14.45
CA ASN A 178 -15.35 -7.45 13.39
C ASN A 178 -15.47 -8.89 12.88
N PHE A 179 -14.35 -9.56 12.62
CA PHE A 179 -14.34 -10.96 12.21
C PHE A 179 -14.99 -11.87 13.26
N PHE A 180 -14.63 -11.70 14.54
CA PHE A 180 -15.24 -12.46 15.63
C PHE A 180 -16.75 -12.24 15.75
N LEU A 181 -17.20 -10.99 15.59
CA LEU A 181 -18.63 -10.64 15.64
C LEU A 181 -19.39 -11.23 14.45
N GLN A 182 -18.79 -11.22 13.25
CA GLN A 182 -19.35 -11.85 12.05
C GLN A 182 -19.43 -13.37 12.18
N SER A 183 -18.52 -14.00 12.93
CA SER A 183 -18.55 -15.45 13.14
C SER A 183 -19.60 -15.89 14.18
N GLN A 184 -20.23 -14.96 14.89
CA GLN A 184 -21.34 -15.30 15.79
C GLN A 184 -22.63 -15.46 14.96
N LEU A 185 -23.18 -16.68 14.93
CA LEU A 185 -24.45 -17.00 14.28
C LEU A 185 -25.65 -16.54 15.11
N THR A 186 -25.73 -15.24 15.42
CA THR A 186 -26.87 -14.72 16.18
C THR A 186 -28.10 -14.47 15.29
N ASN A 187 -28.02 -14.54 13.95
CA ASN A 187 -29.16 -14.30 13.05
C ASN A 187 -29.99 -13.05 13.45
N HIS A 188 -29.32 -11.99 13.91
CA HIS A 188 -29.96 -10.77 14.46
C HIS A 188 -30.91 -11.00 15.65
N LYS A 189 -30.87 -12.16 16.30
CA LYS A 189 -31.57 -12.46 17.55
C LYS A 189 -30.64 -12.20 18.73
N ILE A 190 -31.09 -11.36 19.65
CA ILE A 190 -30.41 -11.13 20.93
C ILE A 190 -30.99 -12.13 21.93
N GLY A 191 -30.17 -13.09 22.39
CA GLY A 191 -30.58 -14.15 23.32
C GLY A 191 -30.76 -15.53 22.66
N MET A 192 -30.89 -16.57 23.48
CA MET A 192 -31.36 -17.90 23.04
C MET A 192 -32.84 -17.85 22.69
#